data_AF-A0A962J182-F1
#
_entry.id   AF-A0A962J182-F1
#
_cell.length_a   1.000
_cell.length_b   1.000
_cell.length_c   1.000
_cell.angle_alpha   90.00
_cell.angle_beta   90.00
_cell.angle_gamma   90.00
#
_symmetry.space_group_name_H-M   'P 1'
#
loop_
_entity.id
_entity.type
_entity.pdbx_description
1 polymer ?
#
loop_
_entity_poly.entity_id
_entity_poly.type
_entity_poly.pdbx_seq_one_letter_code
_entity_poly.pdbx_strand_id
1 'polypeptide(L)'
;MNEHPYDRLGPDLVIAAVESAGYLSDARLLALNSYENRVYQVGIEDDTPLIAKFYRPERWSDAQILEEHAFSLELQAAEISVVAPIVDAHGKTLHEFDGFRFALFQRRGGHPPELDNFDNLLVLGRTLGRIHAVGRAGRFEA
;
A
#
# COMPACT_ATOMS: atom_id res chain seq x y z
N MET A 1 16.50 -26.58 -2.02
CA MET A 1 16.08 -25.54 -2.97
C MET A 1 15.63 -24.35 -2.13
N ASN A 2 16.22 -23.17 -2.32
CA ASN A 2 15.66 -21.97 -1.68
C ASN A 2 14.38 -21.64 -2.43
N GLU A 3 13.27 -22.12 -1.90
CA GLU A 3 11.93 -21.74 -2.34
C GLU A 3 11.81 -20.22 -2.17
N HIS A 4 11.40 -19.51 -3.22
CA HIS A 4 11.26 -18.07 -3.15
C HIS A 4 10.18 -17.76 -2.11
N PRO A 5 10.34 -16.76 -1.22
CA PRO A 5 9.38 -16.50 -0.14
C PRO A 5 7.93 -16.29 -0.59
N TYR A 6 7.69 -16.04 -1.88
CA TYR A 6 6.35 -15.82 -2.46
C TYR A 6 5.80 -17.02 -3.23
N ASP A 7 6.54 -18.14 -3.32
CA ASP A 7 6.04 -19.34 -4.02
C ASP A 7 4.77 -19.88 -3.34
N ARG A 8 4.62 -19.61 -2.04
CA ARG A 8 3.42 -19.90 -1.25
C ARG A 8 2.30 -18.85 -1.41
N LEU A 9 2.58 -17.65 -1.92
CA LEU A 9 1.61 -16.56 -2.07
C LEU A 9 0.77 -16.74 -3.36
N GLY A 10 0.04 -17.85 -3.43
CA GLY A 10 -0.87 -18.16 -4.52
C GLY A 10 -2.18 -17.36 -4.46
N PRO A 11 -3.01 -17.42 -5.53
CA PRO A 11 -4.28 -16.70 -5.59
C PRO A 11 -5.20 -16.96 -4.39
N ASP A 12 -5.33 -18.22 -3.96
CA ASP A 12 -6.19 -18.61 -2.84
C ASP A 12 -5.74 -17.97 -1.52
N LEU A 13 -4.42 -17.89 -1.28
CA LEU A 13 -3.87 -17.29 -0.08
C LEU A 13 -4.06 -15.77 -0.09
N VAL A 14 -3.92 -15.13 -1.25
CA VAL A 14 -4.19 -13.69 -1.40
C VAL A 14 -5.66 -13.38 -1.11
N ILE A 15 -6.58 -14.16 -1.65
CA ILE A 15 -8.02 -14.00 -1.40
C ILE A 15 -8.32 -14.20 0.09
N ALA A 16 -7.85 -15.30 0.69
CA ALA A 16 -8.07 -15.59 2.09
C ALA A 16 -7.48 -14.50 3.02
N ALA A 17 -6.32 -13.94 2.67
CA ALA A 17 -5.73 -12.83 3.42
C ALA A 17 -6.62 -11.58 3.37
N VAL A 18 -7.11 -11.18 2.19
CA VAL A 18 -8.02 -10.02 2.06
C VAL A 18 -9.35 -10.26 2.79
N GLU A 19 -9.91 -11.45 2.71
CA GLU A 19 -11.13 -11.83 3.44
C GLU A 19 -10.93 -11.86 4.95
N SER A 20 -9.75 -12.27 5.43
CA SER A 20 -9.40 -12.22 6.86
C SER A 20 -9.38 -10.79 7.43
N ALA A 21 -9.21 -9.78 6.56
CA ALA A 21 -9.29 -8.37 6.91
C ALA A 21 -10.72 -7.78 6.78
N GLY A 22 -11.73 -8.63 6.50
CA GLY A 22 -13.14 -8.26 6.46
C GLY A 22 -13.68 -7.85 5.09
N TYR A 23 -12.92 -8.05 4.00
CA TYR A 23 -13.36 -7.71 2.64
C TYR A 23 -13.65 -8.97 1.84
N LEU A 24 -14.92 -9.19 1.51
CA LEU A 24 -15.35 -10.37 0.75
C LEU A 24 -14.92 -10.23 -0.71
N SER A 25 -14.13 -11.19 -1.20
CA SER A 25 -13.58 -11.17 -2.55
C SER A 25 -14.57 -11.72 -3.57
N ASP A 26 -14.62 -11.11 -4.76
CA ASP A 26 -15.37 -11.67 -5.90
C ASP A 26 -14.50 -12.59 -6.79
N ALA A 27 -13.33 -13.00 -6.26
CA ALA A 27 -12.31 -13.83 -6.90
C ALA A 27 -11.64 -13.23 -8.15
N ARG A 28 -11.93 -11.98 -8.52
CA ARG A 28 -11.13 -11.27 -9.53
C ARG A 28 -9.79 -10.86 -8.92
N LEU A 29 -8.71 -11.41 -9.46
CA LEU A 29 -7.37 -11.14 -8.99
C LEU A 29 -6.45 -10.73 -10.14
N LEU A 30 -5.76 -9.60 -10.00
CA LEU A 30 -4.77 -9.12 -10.97
C LEU A 30 -3.45 -8.80 -10.26
N ALA A 31 -2.39 -9.55 -10.58
CA ALA A 31 -1.05 -9.23 -10.13
C ALA A 31 -0.55 -7.95 -10.83
N LEU A 32 0.01 -7.02 -10.06
CA LEU A 32 0.57 -5.76 -10.55
C LEU A 32 2.10 -5.81 -10.62
N ASN A 33 2.67 -5.02 -11.52
CA ASN A 33 4.12 -4.97 -11.74
C ASN A 33 4.82 -4.30 -10.55
N SER A 34 5.27 -5.11 -9.60
CA SER A 34 6.12 -4.71 -8.47
C SER A 34 7.24 -5.72 -8.26
N TYR A 35 8.47 -5.22 -8.15
CA TYR A 35 9.67 -6.04 -7.97
C TYR A 35 9.97 -6.30 -6.49
N GLU A 36 9.74 -5.31 -5.63
CA GLU A 36 10.11 -5.38 -4.21
C GLU A 36 9.07 -6.17 -3.40
N ASN A 37 7.79 -5.81 -3.57
CA ASN A 37 6.64 -6.39 -2.86
C ASN A 37 5.78 -7.17 -3.85
N ARG A 38 4.93 -8.07 -3.37
CA ARG A 38 3.86 -8.62 -4.22
C ARG A 38 2.61 -7.78 -4.04
N VAL A 39 2.14 -7.24 -5.16
CA VAL A 39 1.01 -6.33 -5.18
C VAL A 39 -0.06 -6.92 -6.09
N TYR A 40 -1.28 -6.99 -5.57
CA TYR A 40 -2.44 -7.48 -6.28
C TYR A 40 -3.56 -6.45 -6.23
N GLN A 41 -4.30 -6.32 -7.33
CA GLN A 41 -5.63 -5.77 -7.29
C GLN A 41 -6.62 -6.92 -7.04
N VAL A 42 -7.41 -6.82 -5.98
CA VAL A 42 -8.39 -7.82 -5.54
C VAL A 42 -9.79 -7.22 -5.70
N GLY A 43 -10.65 -7.88 -6.48
CA GLY A 43 -12.05 -7.49 -6.61
C GLY A 43 -12.83 -7.80 -5.34
N ILE A 44 -13.69 -6.86 -4.93
CA ILE A 44 -14.50 -6.96 -3.72
C ILE A 44 -15.98 -7.02 -4.13
N GLU A 45 -16.75 -7.89 -3.49
CA GLU A 45 -18.19 -8.02 -3.75
C GLU A 45 -18.91 -6.69 -3.51
N ASP A 46 -19.70 -6.26 -4.50
CA ASP A 46 -20.48 -5.01 -4.51
C ASP A 46 -19.68 -3.71 -4.22
N ASP A 47 -18.35 -3.74 -4.32
CA ASP A 47 -17.48 -2.60 -4.06
C ASP A 47 -16.35 -2.45 -5.10
N THR A 48 -15.61 -1.35 -4.99
CA THR A 48 -14.40 -1.09 -5.76
C THR A 48 -13.29 -2.06 -5.37
N PRO A 49 -12.49 -2.55 -6.35
CA PRO A 49 -11.34 -3.39 -6.03
C PRO A 49 -10.34 -2.68 -5.12
N LEU A 50 -9.67 -3.44 -4.26
CA LEU A 50 -8.61 -2.97 -3.39
C LEU A 50 -7.23 -3.35 -3.93
N ILE A 51 -6.21 -2.64 -3.46
CA ILE A 51 -4.81 -3.00 -3.69
C ILE A 51 -4.27 -3.66 -2.43
N ALA A 52 -3.88 -4.93 -2.54
CA ALA A 52 -3.20 -5.68 -1.50
C ALA A 52 -1.69 -5.67 -1.75
N LYS A 53 -0.92 -5.06 -0.84
CA LYS A 53 0.55 -5.03 -0.87
C LYS A 53 1.09 -5.98 0.19
N PHE A 54 1.66 -7.09 -0.24
CA PHE A 54 2.36 -8.04 0.62
C PHE A 54 3.84 -7.66 0.70
N TYR A 55 4.29 -7.38 1.92
CA TYR A 55 5.66 -6.98 2.20
C TYR A 55 6.62 -8.14 2.03
N ARG A 56 7.79 -7.86 1.44
CA ARG A 56 8.86 -8.85 1.34
C ARG A 56 9.27 -9.34 2.72
N PRO A 57 9.20 -10.65 2.99
CA PRO A 57 9.68 -11.21 4.23
C PRO A 57 11.12 -10.77 4.53
N GLU A 58 11.41 -10.49 5.80
CA GLU A 58 12.75 -10.15 6.31
C GLU A 58 13.38 -8.86 5.74
N ARG A 59 12.65 -8.09 4.92
CA ARG A 59 13.16 -6.82 4.37
C ARG A 59 13.04 -5.64 5.34
N TRP A 60 11.91 -5.56 6.03
CA TRP A 60 11.57 -4.50 6.99
C TRP A 60 11.01 -5.11 8.26
N SER A 61 11.27 -4.47 9.40
CA SER A 61 10.60 -4.78 10.67
C SER A 61 9.16 -4.24 10.66
N ASP A 62 8.33 -4.72 11.58
CA ASP A 62 6.97 -4.20 11.74
C ASP A 62 6.99 -2.72 12.12
N ALA A 63 7.94 -2.31 12.98
CA ALA A 63 8.11 -0.92 13.37
C ALA A 63 8.38 -0.01 12.15
N GLN A 64 9.27 -0.43 11.25
CA GLN A 64 9.61 0.32 10.03
C GLN A 64 8.42 0.42 9.07
N ILE A 65 7.64 -0.66 8.92
CA ILE A 65 6.44 -0.66 8.08
C ILE A 65 5.35 0.25 8.68
N LEU A 66 5.12 0.14 10.00
CA LEU A 66 4.14 0.97 10.71
C LEU A 66 4.52 2.44 10.69
N GLU A 67 5.81 2.76 10.71
CA GLU A 67 6.31 4.11 10.55
C GLU A 67 6.03 4.68 9.14
N GLU A 68 6.24 3.90 8.08
CA GLU A 68 5.81 4.26 6.71
C GLU A 68 4.29 4.53 6.65
N HIS A 69 3.51 3.68 7.32
CA HIS A 69 2.06 3.82 7.40
C HIS A 69 1.64 5.10 8.11
N ALA A 70 2.21 5.38 9.29
CA ALA A 70 1.94 6.58 10.05
C ALA A 70 2.25 7.83 9.23
N PHE A 71 3.42 7.87 8.58
CA PHE A 71 3.77 9.01 7.73
C PHE A 71 2.84 9.17 6.54
N SER A 72 2.43 8.07 5.90
CA SER A 72 1.46 8.11 4.79
C SER A 72 0.10 8.66 5.23
N LEU A 73 -0.36 8.30 6.43
CA LEU A 73 -1.59 8.84 7.04
C LEU A 73 -1.46 10.33 7.38
N GLU A 74 -0.30 10.77 7.90
CA GLU A 74 -0.01 12.20 8.14
C GLU A 74 -0.05 13.01 6.84
N LEU A 75 0.57 12.51 5.77
CA LEU A 75 0.53 13.15 4.46
C LEU A 75 -0.92 13.27 3.94
N GLN A 76 -1.72 12.21 4.08
CA GLN A 76 -3.12 12.23 3.68
C GLN A 76 -3.94 13.22 4.53
N ALA A 77 -3.73 13.27 5.84
CA ALA A 77 -4.37 14.23 6.75
C ALA A 77 -3.97 15.68 6.45
N ALA A 78 -2.77 15.91 5.91
CA ALA A 78 -2.32 17.20 5.42
C ALA A 78 -2.83 17.53 4.00
N GLU A 79 -3.82 16.77 3.49
CA GLU A 79 -4.43 16.92 2.15
C GLU A 79 -3.41 16.84 1.00
N ILE A 80 -2.36 16.03 1.19
CA ILE A 80 -1.41 15.71 0.12
C ILE A 80 -1.97 14.50 -0.63
N SER A 81 -1.92 14.55 -1.97
CA SER A 81 -2.44 13.49 -2.84
C SER A 81 -1.58 12.23 -2.77
N VAL A 82 -1.78 11.44 -1.73
CA VAL A 82 -1.19 10.11 -1.51
C VAL A 82 -2.30 9.10 -1.22
N VAL A 83 -2.00 7.82 -1.42
CA VAL A 83 -2.89 6.72 -1.00
C VAL A 83 -2.29 6.08 0.24
N ALA A 84 -2.79 6.47 1.41
CA ALA A 84 -2.44 5.85 2.68
C ALA A 84 -3.06 4.43 2.79
N PRO A 85 -2.48 3.54 3.62
CA PRO A 85 -3.11 2.26 3.91
C PRO A 85 -4.48 2.48 4.57
N ILE A 86 -5.41 1.56 4.31
CA ILE A 86 -6.70 1.54 4.98
C ILE A 86 -6.48 1.17 6.44
N VAL A 87 -7.08 1.96 7.33
CA VAL A 87 -7.14 1.69 8.77
C VAL A 87 -8.37 0.83 9.02
N ASP A 88 -8.20 -0.35 9.61
CA ASP A 88 -9.31 -1.23 9.95
C ASP A 88 -10.12 -0.71 11.17
N ALA A 89 -11.19 -1.42 11.51
CA ALA A 89 -12.05 -1.09 12.66
C ALA A 89 -11.32 -1.13 14.02
N HIS A 90 -10.13 -1.73 14.09
CA HIS A 90 -9.29 -1.82 15.27
C HIS A 90 -8.13 -0.82 15.26
N GLY A 91 -8.04 0.06 14.25
CA GLY A 91 -6.97 1.03 14.13
C GLY A 91 -5.68 0.49 13.51
N LYS A 92 -5.70 -0.72 12.92
CA LYS A 92 -4.53 -1.37 12.33
C LYS A 92 -4.45 -1.11 10.82
N THR A 93 -3.23 -0.98 10.32
CA THR A 93 -2.92 -0.84 8.87
C THR A 93 -2.07 -1.99 8.34
N LEU A 94 -1.32 -2.66 9.22
CA LEU A 94 -0.45 -3.79 8.89
C LEU A 94 -1.10 -5.10 9.37
N HIS A 95 -1.48 -5.97 8.46
CA HIS A 95 -2.08 -7.26 8.74
C HIS A 95 -1.05 -8.39 8.57
N GLU A 96 -1.35 -9.56 9.12
CA GLU A 96 -0.55 -10.76 8.92
C GLU A 96 -1.48 -11.92 8.56
N PHE A 97 -1.13 -12.71 7.55
CA PHE A 97 -1.83 -13.93 7.20
C PHE A 97 -0.84 -14.98 6.66
N ASP A 98 -0.84 -16.17 7.27
CA ASP A 98 0.05 -17.29 6.94
C ASP A 98 1.54 -16.90 6.77
N GLY A 99 2.04 -16.06 7.71
CA GLY A 99 3.43 -15.59 7.72
C GLY A 99 3.74 -14.44 6.73
N PHE A 100 2.75 -13.95 5.98
CA PHE A 100 2.90 -12.77 5.15
C PHE A 100 2.30 -11.54 5.82
N ARG A 101 3.10 -10.48 5.89
CA ARG A 101 2.64 -9.16 6.32
C ARG A 101 2.09 -8.41 5.12
N PHE A 102 0.92 -7.79 5.24
CA PHE A 102 0.29 -7.06 4.15
C PHE A 102 -0.49 -5.84 4.62
N ALA A 103 -0.73 -4.90 3.70
CA ALA A 103 -1.59 -3.76 3.91
C ALA A 103 -2.53 -3.59 2.72
N LEU A 104 -3.72 -3.04 2.98
CA LEU A 104 -4.75 -2.78 1.98
C LEU A 104 -4.82 -1.29 1.66
N PHE A 105 -5.02 -0.96 0.40
CA PHE A 105 -5.09 0.43 -0.08
C PHE A 105 -6.27 0.60 -1.01
N GLN A 106 -6.90 1.78 -0.98
CA GLN A 106 -7.93 2.13 -1.96
C GLN A 106 -7.31 2.14 -3.36
N ARG A 107 -7.97 1.52 -4.34
CA ARG A 107 -7.54 1.65 -5.73
C ARG A 107 -7.74 3.08 -6.20
N ARG A 108 -6.67 3.72 -6.63
CA ARG A 108 -6.70 5.00 -7.36
C ARG A 108 -6.15 4.81 -8.77
N GLY A 109 -6.97 5.13 -9.76
CA GLY A 109 -6.52 5.29 -11.13
C GLY A 109 -5.78 6.61 -11.32
N GLY A 110 -5.13 6.76 -12.46
CA GLY A 110 -4.40 7.98 -12.82
C GLY A 110 -3.48 7.71 -14.01
N HIS A 111 -2.84 8.77 -14.49
CA HIS A 111 -1.84 8.70 -15.55
C HIS A 111 -0.53 9.31 -15.06
N PRO A 112 0.62 8.79 -15.52
CA PRO A 112 1.90 9.45 -15.28
C PRO A 112 1.84 10.90 -15.76
N PRO A 113 2.40 11.86 -15.00
CA PRO A 113 2.47 13.24 -15.44
C PRO A 113 3.39 13.38 -16.66
N GLU A 114 3.03 14.25 -17.60
CA GLU A 114 3.89 14.65 -18.71
C GLU A 114 4.99 15.56 -18.17
N LEU A 115 6.26 15.16 -18.31
CA LEU A 115 7.41 15.84 -17.67
C LEU A 115 7.93 17.03 -18.48
N ASP A 116 7.52 17.16 -19.73
CA ASP A 116 7.80 18.29 -20.63
C ASP A 116 6.78 19.43 -20.47
N ASN A 117 5.69 19.21 -19.75
CA ASN A 117 4.71 20.24 -19.41
C ASN A 117 5.09 20.95 -18.10
N PHE A 118 5.42 22.24 -18.20
CA PHE A 118 5.82 23.06 -17.04
C PHE A 118 4.75 23.18 -15.96
N ASP A 119 3.46 23.14 -16.30
CA ASP A 119 2.38 23.18 -15.31
C ASP A 119 2.33 21.90 -14.49
N ASN A 120 2.57 20.73 -15.12
CA ASN A 120 2.72 19.46 -14.41
C ASN A 120 3.92 19.49 -13.47
N LEU A 121 5.06 20.01 -13.93
CA LEU A 121 6.26 20.16 -13.11
C LEU A 121 6.02 21.08 -11.90
N LEU A 122 5.25 22.16 -12.07
CA LEU A 122 4.89 23.05 -10.98
C LEU A 122 4.03 22.33 -9.92
N VAL A 123 3.05 21.53 -10.34
CA VAL A 123 2.23 20.72 -9.41
C VAL A 123 3.07 19.69 -8.68
N LEU A 124 3.97 19.00 -9.38
CA LEU A 124 4.90 18.03 -8.79
C LEU A 124 5.83 18.69 -7.77
N GLY A 125 6.43 19.83 -8.12
CA GLY A 125 7.31 20.59 -7.23
C GLY A 125 6.59 21.06 -5.96
N ARG A 126 5.36 21.58 -6.10
CA ARG A 126 4.51 21.96 -4.95
C ARG A 126 4.19 20.76 -4.06
N THR A 127 3.85 19.62 -4.67
CA THR A 127 3.54 18.39 -3.94
C THR A 127 4.74 17.89 -3.15
N LEU A 128 5.91 17.83 -3.77
CA LEU A 128 7.16 17.44 -3.09
C LEU A 128 7.52 18.40 -1.95
N GLY A 129 7.38 19.71 -2.17
CA GLY A 129 7.59 20.72 -1.12
C GLY A 129 6.68 20.52 0.09
N ARG A 130 5.41 20.16 -0.14
CA ARG A 130 4.46 19.83 0.94
C ARG A 130 4.85 18.55 1.67
N ILE A 131 5.27 17.50 0.96
CA ILE A 131 5.76 16.26 1.58
C ILE A 131 6.95 16.55 2.48
N HIS A 132 7.92 17.35 2.03
CA HIS A 132 9.06 17.76 2.86
C HIS A 132 8.65 18.58 4.09
N ALA A 133 7.62 19.43 3.97
CA ALA A 133 7.12 20.23 5.08
C ALA A 133 6.43 19.39 6.16
N VAL A 134 5.75 18.29 5.79
CA VAL A 134 5.22 17.32 6.76
C VAL A 134 6.35 16.47 7.33
N GLY A 135 7.23 15.94 6.48
CA GLY A 135 8.33 15.06 6.90
C GLY A 135 9.37 15.70 7.83
N ARG A 136 9.41 17.04 7.93
CA ARG A 136 10.25 17.75 8.91
C ARG A 136 9.57 17.97 10.27
N ALA A 137 8.29 17.66 10.42
CA ALA A 137 7.52 17.90 11.64
C ALA A 137 7.80 16.85 12.73
N GLY A 138 8.21 15.64 12.34
CA GLY A 138 8.63 14.55 13.22
C GLY A 138 9.90 13.88 12.71
N ARG A 139 10.60 13.15 13.58
CA ARG A 139 11.71 12.27 13.18
C ARG A 139 11.21 10.84 13.09
N PHE A 140 11.79 10.09 12.16
CA PHE A 140 11.64 8.65 12.10
C PHE A 140 12.52 8.02 13.20
N GLU A 141 12.01 6.99 13.86
CA GLU A 141 12.55 6.34 15.06
C GLU A 141 12.78 4.83 14.91
N ALA A 142 12.28 4.18 13.83
CA ALA A 142 12.30 2.72 13.67
C ALA A 142 13.60 2.10 13.14
#